data_AF-A0A942EV61-F1
#
_entry.id   AF-A0A942EV61-F1
#
_cell.length_a   1.000
_cell.length_b   1.000
_cell.length_c   1.000
_cell.angle_alpha   90.00
_cell.angle_beta   90.00
_cell.angle_gamma   90.00
#
_symmetry.space_group_name_H-M   'P 1'
#
loop_
_entity.id
_entity.type
_entity.pdbx_description
1 polymer ?
#
loop_
_entity_poly.entity_id
_entity_poly.type
_entity_poly.pdbx_seq_one_letter_code
_entity_poly.pdbx_strand_id
1 'polypeptide(L)' 'MPALLIKDVPREVHEWLKHEAERNRRSMTQQAIVIFEERMRRFHPVRFPAPVQTRTVLTAEFIDRAKREGRL' A
#
# COMPACT_ATOMS: atom_id res chain seq x y z
N MET A 1 12.47 -18.80 -4.14
CA MET A 1 12.15 -17.39 -3.88
C MET A 1 13.38 -16.73 -3.30
N PRO A 2 13.84 -15.58 -3.81
CA PRO A 2 14.98 -14.89 -3.22
C PRO A 2 14.67 -14.54 -1.76
N ALA A 3 15.58 -14.90 -0.87
CA ALA A 3 15.49 -14.61 0.56
C ALA A 3 16.43 -13.45 0.89
N LEU A 4 15.91 -12.45 1.61
CA LEU A 4 16.66 -11.28 2.05
C LEU A 4 16.80 -11.35 3.58
N LEU A 5 18.04 -11.39 4.07
CA LEU A 5 18.37 -11.29 5.49
C LEU A 5 19.24 -10.06 5.70
N ILE A 6 18.74 -9.11 6.49
CA ILE A 6 19.50 -7.93 6.93
C ILE A 6 19.74 -8.08 8.42
N LYS A 7 21.00 -8.20 8.82
CA LYS A 7 21.41 -8.31 10.23
C LYS A 7 21.71 -6.94 10.81
N ASP A 8 21.60 -6.83 12.13
CA ASP A 8 22.00 -5.65 12.90
C ASP A 8 21.37 -4.33 12.43
N VAL A 9 20.11 -4.41 11.99
CA VAL A 9 19.32 -3.25 11.61
C VAL A 9 19.02 -2.41 12.87
N PRO A 10 19.24 -1.09 12.84
CA PRO A 10 18.84 -0.21 13.93
C PRO A 10 17.37 -0.41 14.29
N ARG A 11 17.05 -0.46 15.58
CA ARG A 11 15.70 -0.77 16.06
C ARG A 11 14.62 0.13 15.43
N GLU A 12 14.92 1.42 15.30
CA GLU A 12 14.05 2.39 14.64
C GLU A 12 13.71 2.03 13.20
N VAL A 13 14.68 1.51 12.43
CA VAL A 13 14.49 1.09 11.04
C VAL A 13 13.65 -0.19 10.99
N HIS A 14 13.87 -1.11 11.92
CA HIS A 14 13.07 -2.33 12.02
C HIS A 14 11.59 -2.03 12.32
N GLU A 15 11.32 -1.17 13.31
CA GLU A 15 9.95 -0.76 13.65
C GLU A 15 9.27 0.00 12.51
N TRP A 16 9.99 0.92 11.86
CA TRP A 16 9.48 1.63 10.69
C TRP A 16 9.12 0.66 9.55
N LEU A 17 9.99 -0.31 9.24
CA LEU A 17 9.75 -1.28 8.18
C LEU A 17 8.52 -2.16 8.49
N LYS A 18 8.35 -2.55 9.76
CA LYS A 18 7.19 -3.33 10.20
C LYS A 18 5.89 -2.54 10.01
N HIS A 19 5.86 -1.28 10.47
CA HIS A 19 4.70 -0.40 10.31
C HIS A 19 4.33 -0.20 8.83
N GLU A 20 5.31 0.08 7.98
CA GLU A 20 5.06 0.24 6.54
C GLU A 20 4.59 -1.06 5.87
N ALA A 21 5.11 -2.22 6.29
CA ALA A 21 4.65 -3.52 5.78
C ALA A 21 3.17 -3.77 6.14
N GLU A 22 2.77 -3.51 7.39
CA GLU A 22 1.38 -3.63 7.86
C GLU A 22 0.44 -2.70 7.08
N ARG A 23 0.82 -1.42 6.95
CA ARG A 23 0.05 -0.41 6.20
C ARG A 23 -0.17 -0.81 4.74
N ASN A 24 0.83 -1.42 4.11
CA ASN A 24 0.77 -1.86 2.72
C ASN A 24 0.23 -3.30 2.55
N ARG A 25 -0.17 -3.97 3.64
CA ARG A 25 -0.65 -5.36 3.66
C ARG A 25 0.34 -6.35 3.03
N ARG A 26 1.62 -6.21 3.38
CA ARG A 26 2.73 -7.05 2.89
C ARG A 26 3.51 -7.66 4.04
N SER A 27 4.29 -8.70 3.75
CA SER A 27 5.34 -9.14 4.69
C SER A 27 6.47 -8.11 4.74
N MET A 28 7.23 -8.09 5.84
CA MET A 28 8.39 -7.19 5.99
C MET A 28 9.44 -7.43 4.91
N THR A 29 9.73 -8.69 4.57
CA THR A 29 10.67 -9.05 3.51
C THR A 29 10.23 -8.50 2.16
N GLN A 30 8.94 -8.64 1.82
CA GLN A 30 8.40 -8.10 0.59
C GLN A 30 8.45 -6.57 0.58
N GLN A 31 8.14 -5.91 1.69
CA GLN A 31 8.24 -4.46 1.80
C GLN A 31 9.67 -3.96 1.59
N ALA A 32 10.68 -4.66 2.14
CA ALA A 32 12.09 -4.31 1.91
C ALA A 32 12.48 -4.45 0.43
N ILE A 33 12.04 -5.52 -0.24
CA ILE A 33 12.26 -5.71 -1.69
C ILE A 33 11.62 -4.57 -2.48
N VAL A 34 10.37 -4.22 -2.19
CA VAL A 34 9.64 -3.12 -2.85
C VAL A 34 10.40 -1.80 -2.71
N ILE A 35 10.93 -1.50 -1.51
CA ILE A 35 11.74 -0.29 -1.28
C ILE A 35 13.00 -0.30 -2.14
N PHE A 36 13.70 -1.44 -2.22
CA PHE A 36 14.89 -1.53 -3.07
C PHE A 36 14.55 -1.36 -4.55
N GLU A 37 13.49 -2.00 -5.03
CA GLU A 37 13.04 -1.90 -6.43
C GLU A 37 12.60 -0.48 -6.80
N GLU A 38 11.92 0.22 -5.90
CA GLU A 38 11.57 1.64 -6.04
C GLU A 38 12.84 2.51 -6.15
N ARG A 39 13.83 2.29 -5.28
CA ARG A 39 15.10 3.04 -5.32
C ARG A 39 15.95 2.72 -6.55
N MET A 40 15.84 1.51 -7.08
CA MET A 40 16.43 1.10 -8.36
C MET A 40 15.66 1.64 -9.58
N ARG A 41 14.55 2.38 -9.37
CA ARG A 41 13.66 2.88 -10.42
C ARG A 41 13.11 1.78 -11.35
N ARG A 42 12.96 0.55 -10.83
CA ARG A 42 12.32 -0.56 -11.57
C ARG A 42 10.83 -0.32 -11.80
N PHE A 43 10.19 0.38 -10.87
CA PHE A 43 8.85 0.91 -11.03
C PHE A 43 8.73 2.25 -10.29
N HIS A 44 7.70 3.02 -10.63
CA HIS A 44 7.34 4.23 -9.90
C HIS A 44 6.03 3.96 -9.13
N PRO A 45 5.98 4.20 -7.81
CA PRO A 45 4.74 4.04 -7.07
C PRO A 45 3.65 4.93 -7.67
N VAL A 46 2.48 4.36 -7.92
CA VAL A 46 1.33 5.14 -8.36
C VAL A 46 0.92 6.05 -7.21
N ARG A 47 1.09 7.36 -7.39
CA ARG A 47 0.56 8.35 -6.46
C ARG A 47 -0.86 8.66 -6.85
N PHE A 48 -1.81 8.17 -6.05
CA PHE A 48 -3.19 8.56 -6.19
C PHE A 48 -3.38 10.01 -5.73
N PRO A 49 -4.24 10.80 -6.38
CA PRO A 49 -4.64 12.10 -5.86
C PRO A 49 -5.31 11.92 -4.49
N ALA A 50 -5.34 13.00 -3.70
CA ALA A 50 -6.10 12.99 -2.46
C ALA A 50 -7.56 12.56 -2.73
N PRO A 51 -8.20 11.79 -1.83
CA PRO A 51 -9.58 11.38 -2.00
C PRO A 51 -10.46 12.59 -2.31
N VAL A 52 -11.23 12.52 -3.38
CA VAL A 52 -12.20 13.57 -3.72
C VAL A 52 -13.26 13.59 -2.64
N GLN A 53 -13.41 14.72 -1.96
CA GLN A 53 -14.52 14.92 -1.02
C GLN A 53 -15.79 15.16 -1.84
N THR A 54 -16.57 14.10 -2.04
CA THR A 54 -17.88 14.19 -2.69
C THR A 54 -18.91 14.77 -1.72
N ARG A 55 -19.83 15.60 -2.23
CA ARG A 55 -20.96 16.12 -1.42
C ARG A 55 -21.83 15.01 -0.83
N THR A 56 -21.93 13.89 -1.54
CA THR A 56 -22.66 12.71 -1.09
C THR A 56 -21.68 11.74 -0.46
N VAL A 57 -21.98 11.27 0.75
CA VAL A 57 -21.22 10.21 1.41
C VAL A 57 -21.43 8.91 0.62
N LEU A 58 -20.34 8.34 0.12
CA LEU A 58 -20.36 7.04 -0.55
C LEU A 58 -20.43 5.95 0.52
N THR A 59 -21.65 5.57 0.90
CA THR A 59 -21.91 4.41 1.76
C THR A 59 -21.85 3.11 0.96
N ALA A 60 -21.66 1.98 1.64
CA ALA A 60 -21.73 0.67 1.01
C ALA A 60 -23.08 0.46 0.29
N GLU A 61 -24.18 0.88 0.93
CA GLU A 61 -25.53 0.82 0.35
C GLU A 61 -25.66 1.63 -0.94
N PHE A 62 -25.03 2.82 -1.01
CA PHE A 62 -25.01 3.63 -2.22
C PHE A 62 -24.30 2.90 -3.37
N ILE A 63 -23.15 2.30 -3.09
CA ILE A 63 -22.35 1.54 -4.07
C ILE A 63 -23.14 0.33 -4.58
N ASP A 64 -23.79 -0.41 -3.68
CA ASP A 64 -24.55 -1.61 -4.04
C ASP A 64 -25.84 -1.27 -4.81
N ARG A 65 -26.44 -0.11 -4.55
CA ARG A 65 -27.53 0.40 -5.39
C ARG A 65 -27.02 0.80 -6.78
N ALA A 66 -25.92 1.55 -6.87
CA ALA A 66 -25.35 1.99 -8.14
C ALA A 66 -24.93 0.81 -9.05
N LYS A 67 -24.39 -0.27 -8.46
CA LYS A 67 -24.14 -1.55 -9.15
C LYS A 67 -25.40 -2.14 -9.77
N ARG A 68 -26.50 -2.21 -8.99
CA ARG A 68 -27.80 -2.73 -9.45
C ARG A 68 -28.41 -1.87 -10.55
N GLU A 69 -28.16 -0.57 -10.52
CA GLU A 69 -28.59 0.40 -11.53
C GLU A 69 -27.73 0.38 -12.82
N GLY A 70 -26.66 -0.41 -12.87
CA GLY A 70 -25.81 -0.55 -14.08
C GLY A 70 -24.87 0.63 -14.34
N ARG A 71 -24.52 1.41 -13.31
CA ARG A 71 -23.61 2.57 -13.42
C ARG A 71 -22.12 2.20 -13.39
N LEU A 72 -21.76 1.00 -13.86
CA LEU A 72 -20.44 0.40 -13.74
C LEU A 72 -19.85 0.06 -15.10
#